data_AF-A0A7Y6E4E3-F1
#
_entry.id   AF-A0A7Y6E4E3-F1
#
_cell.length_a   1.000
_cell.length_b   1.000
_cell.length_c   1.000
_cell.angle_alpha   90.00
_cell.angle_beta   90.00
_cell.angle_gamma   90.00
#
_symmetry.space_group_name_H-M   'P 1'
#
loop_
_entity.id
_entity.type
_entity.pdbx_description
1 polymer ?
#
loop_
_entity_poly.entity_id
_entity_poly.type
_entity_poly.pdbx_seq_one_letter_code
_entity_poly.pdbx_strand_id
1 'polypeptide(L)' 'MSRLVLATRNTHKVAELQQILKDAGLDVELVGVDAFPDVPDVPETGLTFAANALLKAHAVA' A
#
# COMPACT_ATOMS: atom_id res chain seq x y z
N MET A 1 -2.80 16.45 7.15
CA MET A 1 -3.10 15.25 6.34
C MET A 1 -1.81 14.43 6.24
N SER A 2 -1.84 13.19 6.72
CA SER A 2 -0.70 12.27 6.58
C SER A 2 -0.88 11.47 5.30
N ARG A 3 0.19 11.32 4.51
CA ARG A 3 0.18 10.52 3.29
C ARG A 3 0.55 9.07 3.63
N LEU A 4 -0.26 8.12 3.18
CA LEU A 4 -0.07 6.69 3.38
C LEU A 4 0.13 6.01 2.02
N VAL A 5 1.22 5.27 1.86
CA VAL A 5 1.49 4.49 0.64
C VAL A 5 0.99 3.07 0.85
N LEU A 6 0.08 2.61 -0.01
CA LEU A 6 -0.31 1.21 -0.10
C LEU A 6 0.60 0.51 -1.11
N ALA A 7 1.34 -0.51 -0.67
CA ALA A 7 2.29 -1.29 -1.46
C ALA A 7 1.59 -2.18 -2.53
N THR A 8 0.80 -1.58 -3.40
CA THR A 8 0.08 -2.22 -4.50
C THR A 8 -0.02 -1.27 -5.70
N ARG A 9 -0.04 -1.85 -6.89
CA ARG A 9 -0.40 -1.17 -8.16
C ARG A 9 -1.87 -1.36 -8.53
N ASN A 10 -2.65 -2.08 -7.71
CA ASN A 10 -4.07 -2.32 -7.96
C ASN A 10 -4.90 -1.13 -7.46
N THR A 11 -5.40 -0.32 -8.38
CA THR A 11 -6.20 0.88 -8.11
C THR A 11 -7.50 0.57 -7.38
N HIS A 12 -8.11 -0.61 -7.60
CA HIS A 12 -9.31 -1.03 -6.87
C HIS A 12 -9.04 -1.22 -5.37
N LYS A 13 -7.89 -1.81 -5.01
CA LYS A 13 -7.50 -1.97 -3.58
C LYS A 13 -7.29 -0.63 -2.89
N VAL A 14 -6.72 0.35 -3.60
CA VAL A 14 -6.54 1.71 -3.08
C VAL A 14 -7.91 2.34 -2.84
N ALA A 15 -8.84 2.25 -3.80
CA ALA A 15 -10.19 2.79 -3.65
C ALA A 15 -10.96 2.14 -2.48
N GLU A 16 -10.91 0.81 -2.36
CA GLU A 16 -11.54 0.05 -1.27
C GLU A 16 -11.00 0.47 0.10
N LEU A 17 -9.68 0.49 0.27
CA LEU A 17 -9.08 0.86 1.55
C LEU A 17 -9.31 2.33 1.89
N GLN A 18 -9.31 3.23 0.91
CA GLN A 18 -9.65 4.64 1.12
C GLN A 18 -11.07 4.81 1.67
N GLN A 19 -12.06 4.03 1.21
CA GLN A 19 -13.40 4.05 1.78
C GLN A 19 -13.41 3.54 3.23
N ILE A 20 -12.75 2.41 3.51
CA ILE A 20 -12.67 1.86 4.87
C ILE A 20 -12.06 2.87 5.86
N LEU A 21 -10.98 3.54 5.47
CA LEU A 21 -10.31 4.54 6.32
C LEU A 21 -11.18 5.77 6.54
N LYS A 22 -11.90 6.21 5.50
CA LYS A 22 -12.86 7.31 5.59
C LYS A 22 -14.03 6.98 6.53
N ASP A 23 -14.59 5.78 6.42
CA ASP A 23 -15.68 5.30 7.28
C ASP A 23 -15.21 5.17 8.75
N ALA A 24 -13.93 4.88 8.97
CA ALA A 24 -13.30 4.90 10.29
C ALA A 24 -12.97 6.32 10.82
N GLY A 25 -13.25 7.37 10.04
CA GLY A 25 -12.98 8.76 10.43
C GLY A 25 -11.50 9.17 10.36
N LEU A 26 -10.68 8.44 9.61
CA LEU A 26 -9.25 8.73 9.44
C LEU A 26 -9.02 9.66 8.25
N ASP A 27 -8.40 10.81 8.51
CA ASP A 27 -8.02 11.80 7.50
C ASP A 27 -6.60 11.54 6.96
N VAL A 28 -6.51 10.61 6.01
CA VAL A 28 -5.25 10.22 5.34
C VAL A 28 -5.39 10.28 3.83
N GLU A 29 -4.33 10.74 3.17
CA GLU A 29 -4.19 10.67 1.71
C GLU A 29 -3.60 9.30 1.36
N LEU A 30 -4.42 8.37 0.86
CA LEU A 30 -3.95 7.05 0.44
C LEU A 30 -3.51 7.07 -1.02
N VAL A 31 -2.27 6.65 -1.28
CA VAL A 31 -1.70 6.53 -2.63
C VAL A 31 -1.19 5.12 -2.89
N GLY A 32 -1.32 4.61 -4.12
CA GLY A 32 -0.71 3.36 -4.54
C GLY A 32 0.75 3.53 -4.99
N VAL A 33 1.41 2.42 -5.32
CA VAL A 33 2.78 2.41 -5.86
C VAL A 33 2.82 2.93 -7.30
N ASP A 34 1.68 3.00 -7.99
CA ASP A 34 1.53 3.60 -9.31
C ASP A 34 1.93 5.09 -9.36
N ALA A 35 1.87 5.79 -8.22
CA ALA A 35 2.40 7.15 -8.08
C ALA A 35 3.95 7.23 -8.11
N PHE A 36 4.64 6.07 -8.05
CA PHE A 36 6.10 5.95 -7.99
C PHE A 36 6.59 4.97 -9.07
N PRO A 37 6.67 5.40 -10.34
CA PRO A 37 6.96 4.51 -11.47
C PRO A 37 8.34 3.83 -11.38
N ASP A 38 9.30 4.46 -10.70
CA ASP A 38 10.66 3.96 -10.54
C ASP A 38 10.80 2.87 -9.47
N VAL A 39 9.76 2.61 -8.68
CA VAL A 39 9.77 1.55 -7.66
C VAL A 39 9.60 0.19 -8.35
N PRO A 40 10.61 -0.70 -8.30
CA PRO A 40 10.49 -2.02 -8.90
C PRO A 40 9.50 -2.89 -8.11
N ASP A 41 8.98 -3.93 -8.76
CA ASP A 41 8.20 -4.93 -8.05
C ASP A 41 9.09 -5.66 -7.02
N VAL A 42 8.54 -5.85 -5.82
CA VAL A 42 9.24 -6.46 -4.68
C VAL A 42 9.02 -7.96 -4.70
N PRO A 43 10.07 -8.79 -4.81
CA PRO A 43 9.92 -10.24 -4.78
C PRO A 43 9.32 -10.74 -3.46
N GLU A 44 8.34 -11.64 -3.54
CA GLU A 44 7.70 -12.29 -2.39
C GLU A 44 8.49 -13.54 -1.98
N THR A 45 9.62 -13.34 -1.30
CA THR A 45 10.55 -14.42 -0.90
C THR A 45 10.30 -14.94 0.53
N GLY A 46 9.39 -14.32 1.27
CA GLY A 46 9.00 -14.74 2.60
C GLY A 46 8.20 -16.03 2.60
N LEU A 47 8.33 -16.81 3.68
CA LEU A 47 7.64 -18.09 3.84
C LEU A 47 6.18 -17.97 4.29
N THR A 48 5.71 -16.74 4.59
CA THR A 48 4.35 -16.49 5.07
C THR A 48 3.77 -15.25 4.41
N PHE A 49 2.43 -15.16 4.35
CA PHE A 49 1.74 -13.96 3.85
C PHE A 49 2.10 -12.70 4.64
N ALA A 50 2.22 -12.82 5.97
CA ALA A 50 2.62 -11.71 6.82
C ALA A 50 4.05 -11.24 6.50
N ALA A 51 4.99 -12.18 6.28
CA ALA A 51 6.35 -11.85 5.88
C ALA A 51 6.38 -11.12 4.53
N ASN A 52 5.61 -11.59 3.53
CA ASN A 52 5.53 -10.94 2.23
C ASN A 52 4.83 -9.56 2.29
N ALA A 53 3.83 -9.39 3.14
CA ALA A 53 3.19 -8.10 3.36
C ALA A 53 4.17 -7.08 3.97
N LEU A 54 4.95 -7.49 4.98
CA LEU A 54 5.98 -6.63 5.60
C LEU A 54 7.12 -6.29 4.62
N LEU A 55 7.61 -7.27 3.85
CA LEU A 55 8.63 -7.05 2.83
C LEU A 55 8.20 -5.97 1.84
N LYS A 56 6.97 -6.07 1.31
CA LYS A 56 6.42 -5.09 0.38
C LYS A 56 6.21 -3.71 1.02
N ALA A 57 5.75 -3.66 2.27
CA ALA A 57 5.54 -2.40 2.98
C ALA A 57 6.87 -1.66 3.22
N HIS A 58 7.92 -2.35 3.68
CA HIS A 58 9.23 -1.74 3.93
C HIS A 58 9.92 -1.24 2.66
N ALA A 59 9.66 -1.86 1.52
CA ALA A 59 10.27 -1.44 0.26
C ALA A 59 9.74 -0.08 -0.27
N VAL A 60 8.62 0.41 0.25
CA VAL A 60 7.95 1.65 -0.22
C VAL A 60 7.73 2.70 0.87
N ALA A 61 8.21 2.45 2.08
CA ALA A 61 8.11 3.35 3.24
C ALA A 61 9.22 4.41 3.25
#